data_AF-A0A4Z0J0D1-F1
#
_entry.id   AF-A0A4Z0J0D1-F1
#
_cell.length_a   1.000
_cell.length_b   1.000
_cell.length_c   1.000
_cell.angle_alpha   90.00
_cell.angle_beta   90.00
_cell.angle_gamma   90.00
#
_symmetry.space_group_name_H-M   'P 1'
#
loop_
_entity.id
_entity.type
_entity.pdbx_description
1 polymer ?
#
loop_
_entity_poly.entity_id
_entity_poly.type
_entity_poly.pdbx_seq_one_letter_code
_entity_poly.pdbx_strand_id
1 'polypeptide(L)'
;MRYTIAVILMVVGVVVGGLGILQKTLWAPEDTITATAQVDADKPAVIVDPGMLNLYETPATLTVKGSGDLTIAQAPIENVEAWAGQSAFDRVTGLAEDGKLTTKATDGEGKVPDPAGADLWQSEVTGTDSVELEWNDEANRTGFLIAGSGEPGQVTSVTLEWPNHAETPWAIPLMIIGGVSFVGGVVLLFFGMNKTKKEANRRKARQERRRKLAEYGTAFAIVPVLALSACGPEELPKPEPSEAPSSAAAGITDDQAKRILDAVADDVKTADKKTDKKALAQRAAGPALKQREDLYTVKKDVDDQKLPPAVASEEIVANYTSATDAWPRVTSLITSAGGNSQLLVLTQEDPRSDYKLWSQTQLVSGTKLPELPDSRQGAKMLEPGAKGFVATPEKAVADYAKALGSGADSKEAKKFAGDDFAKSIWKNQKEQKASAESGKAEVKYKYAPGKELVAQGTAGDAAIVTGVVEAESTISPESKDGRTGTLTLSSPQKELLGSSSTQKPVTTKTTQVLTFLVPKDGKIKLVGGLETLAGAEEG
;
A
#
# COMPACT_ATOMS: atom_id res chain seq x y z
N MET A 1 10.90 37.92 -68.08
CA MET A 1 11.30 38.14 -66.66
C MET A 1 10.15 37.99 -65.65
N ARG A 2 8.91 38.46 -65.91
CA ARG A 2 7.81 38.35 -64.92
C ARG A 2 7.17 36.96 -64.82
N TYR A 3 7.01 36.25 -65.94
CA TYR A 3 6.51 34.86 -65.94
C TYR A 3 7.44 33.90 -65.20
N THR A 4 8.75 34.05 -65.40
CA THR A 4 9.78 33.24 -64.71
C THR A 4 9.75 33.45 -63.21
N ILE A 5 9.57 34.70 -62.73
CA ILE A 5 9.44 35.00 -61.29
C ILE A 5 8.17 34.37 -60.70
N ALA A 6 7.05 34.42 -61.41
CA ALA A 6 5.79 33.86 -60.93
C ALA A 6 5.83 32.32 -60.84
N VAL A 7 6.47 31.65 -61.81
CA VAL A 7 6.71 30.21 -61.77
C VAL A 7 7.65 29.83 -60.62
N ILE A 8 8.74 30.58 -60.41
CA ILE A 8 9.66 30.35 -59.29
C ILE A 8 8.92 30.48 -57.95
N LEU A 9 8.09 31.51 -57.76
CA LEU A 9 7.33 31.71 -56.52
C LEU A 9 6.34 30.58 -56.23
N MET A 10 5.67 30.04 -57.25
CA MET A 10 4.79 28.88 -57.07
C MET A 10 5.57 27.62 -56.72
N VAL A 11 6.70 27.36 -57.38
CA VAL A 11 7.55 26.20 -57.07
C VAL A 11 8.10 26.30 -55.64
N VAL A 12 8.62 27.47 -55.26
CA VAL A 12 9.08 27.72 -53.88
C VAL A 12 7.94 27.57 -52.89
N GLY A 13 6.74 28.08 -53.21
CA GLY A 13 5.55 27.95 -52.36
C GLY A 13 5.15 26.49 -52.12
N VAL A 14 5.16 25.65 -53.17
CA VAL A 14 4.88 24.21 -53.07
C VAL A 14 5.96 23.49 -52.26
N VAL A 15 7.23 23.81 -52.49
CA VAL A 15 8.35 23.18 -51.74
C VAL A 15 8.30 23.56 -50.26
N VAL A 16 8.15 24.85 -49.93
CA VAL A 16 8.11 25.35 -48.56
C VAL A 16 6.86 24.88 -47.83
N GLY A 17 5.69 24.93 -48.47
CA GLY A 17 4.45 24.41 -47.90
C GLY A 17 4.48 22.89 -47.73
N GLY A 18 5.05 22.18 -48.70
CA GLY A 18 5.28 20.74 -48.64
C GLY A 18 6.20 20.33 -47.50
N LEU A 19 7.27 21.08 -47.23
CA LEU A 19 8.15 20.86 -46.07
C LEU A 19 7.38 21.01 -44.74
N GLY A 20 6.49 22.00 -44.62
CA GLY A 20 5.63 22.15 -43.44
C GLY A 20 4.66 20.98 -43.26
N ILE A 21 4.08 20.46 -44.35
CA ILE A 21 3.20 19.28 -44.32
C ILE A 21 4.01 18.02 -43.94
N LEU A 22 5.21 17.86 -44.50
CA LEU A 22 6.09 16.73 -44.21
C LEU A 22 6.51 16.71 -42.73
N GLN A 23 6.82 17.86 -42.14
CA GLN A 23 7.10 17.99 -40.70
C GLN A 23 5.93 17.55 -39.80
N LYS A 24 4.68 17.64 -40.28
CA LYS A 24 3.49 17.22 -39.54
C LYS A 24 3.00 15.81 -39.87
N THR A 25 3.61 15.12 -40.84
CA THR A 25 3.14 13.81 -41.32
C THR A 25 4.24 12.77 -41.32
N LEU A 26 5.19 12.85 -42.25
CA LEU A 26 6.27 11.86 -42.39
C LEU A 26 7.45 12.10 -41.44
N TRP A 27 7.62 13.33 -40.98
CA TRP A 27 8.65 13.71 -40.01
C TRP A 27 8.05 14.21 -38.70
N ALA A 28 6.78 13.88 -38.45
CA ALA A 28 6.20 14.14 -37.15
C ALA A 28 6.95 13.28 -36.12
N PRO A 29 7.37 13.86 -34.98
CA PRO A 29 7.85 13.07 -33.86
C PRO A 29 6.77 12.09 -33.42
N GLU A 30 7.16 10.93 -32.89
CA GLU A 30 6.22 9.94 -32.36
C GLU A 30 5.37 10.56 -31.24
N ASP A 31 4.10 10.18 -31.16
CA ASP A 31 3.17 10.70 -30.13
C ASP A 31 3.51 10.17 -28.73
N THR A 32 4.41 9.20 -28.62
CA THR A 32 4.91 8.65 -27.36
C THR A 32 6.44 8.61 -27.32
N ILE A 33 7.00 8.81 -26.13
CA ILE A 33 8.40 8.55 -25.81
C ILE A 33 8.45 7.12 -25.28
N THR A 34 9.16 6.23 -25.97
CA THR A 34 9.27 4.82 -25.59
C THR A 34 10.69 4.50 -25.17
N ALA A 35 10.86 3.90 -23.99
CA ALA A 35 12.14 3.43 -23.50
C ALA A 35 12.05 1.96 -23.09
N THR A 36 12.93 1.12 -23.64
CA THR A 36 12.94 -0.33 -23.37
C THR A 36 14.28 -0.76 -22.78
N ALA A 37 14.23 -1.66 -21.80
CA ALA A 37 15.36 -2.47 -21.33
C ALA A 37 15.10 -3.95 -21.63
N GLN A 38 16.15 -4.64 -22.07
CA GLN A 38 16.20 -6.10 -22.06
C GLN A 38 16.72 -6.54 -20.69
N VAL A 39 16.09 -7.57 -20.13
CA VAL A 39 16.42 -8.10 -18.80
C VAL A 39 17.38 -9.27 -18.98
N ASP A 40 18.37 -9.39 -18.11
CA ASP A 40 19.28 -10.54 -18.18
C ASP A 40 18.54 -11.83 -17.78
N ALA A 41 18.77 -12.90 -18.55
CA ALA A 41 18.06 -14.16 -18.40
C ALA A 41 18.43 -14.89 -17.09
N ASP A 42 19.50 -14.46 -16.41
CA ASP A 42 19.91 -14.98 -15.10
C ASP A 42 19.18 -14.31 -13.92
N LYS A 43 18.42 -13.22 -14.14
CA LYS A 43 17.73 -12.49 -13.08
C LYS A 43 16.29 -12.99 -12.90
N PRO A 44 15.86 -13.28 -11.65
CA PRO A 44 14.50 -13.69 -11.33
C PRO A 44 13.52 -12.50 -11.20
N ALA A 45 14.00 -11.27 -11.10
CA ALA A 45 13.18 -10.08 -10.90
C ALA A 45 13.79 -8.80 -11.51
N VAL A 46 12.92 -7.82 -11.75
CA VAL A 46 13.29 -6.44 -12.10
C VAL A 46 12.67 -5.47 -11.11
N ILE A 47 13.44 -4.46 -10.68
CA ILE A 47 12.96 -3.36 -9.86
C ILE A 47 12.99 -2.07 -10.68
N VAL A 48 11.90 -1.33 -10.70
CA VAL A 48 11.83 0.00 -11.31
C VAL A 48 11.87 1.06 -10.20
N ASP A 49 12.83 1.97 -10.28
CA ASP A 49 13.03 3.00 -9.26
C ASP A 49 11.93 4.06 -9.21
N PRO A 50 11.74 4.70 -8.05
CA PRO A 50 10.84 5.83 -7.92
C PRO A 50 11.13 6.93 -8.93
N GLY A 51 10.08 7.51 -9.49
CA GLY A 51 10.19 8.61 -10.44
C GLY A 51 10.46 8.20 -11.89
N MET A 52 10.78 6.93 -12.16
CA MET A 52 10.98 6.47 -13.54
C MET A 52 9.73 6.68 -14.41
N LEU A 53 8.54 6.32 -13.93
CA LEU A 53 7.28 6.58 -14.65
C LEU A 53 6.88 8.06 -14.69
N ASN A 54 7.57 8.94 -13.96
CA ASN A 54 7.31 10.39 -13.91
C ASN A 54 8.45 11.21 -14.55
N LEU A 55 9.33 10.60 -15.36
CA LEU A 55 10.37 11.32 -16.09
C LEU A 55 9.80 12.36 -17.07
N TYR A 56 8.62 12.07 -17.62
CA TYR A 56 7.86 12.97 -18.48
C TYR A 56 6.43 13.13 -17.93
N GLU A 57 5.60 13.90 -18.63
CA GLU A 57 4.19 14.11 -18.27
C GLU A 57 3.44 12.76 -18.22
N THR A 58 2.59 12.58 -17.20
CA THR A 58 1.76 11.39 -17.04
C THR A 58 0.41 11.57 -17.77
N PRO A 59 -0.32 10.51 -18.15
CA PRO A 59 -0.16 9.10 -17.76
C PRO A 59 1.04 8.43 -18.44
N ALA A 60 1.74 7.57 -17.71
CA ALA A 60 2.80 6.72 -18.22
C ALA A 60 2.38 5.26 -18.21
N THR A 61 2.84 4.46 -19.16
CA THR A 61 2.52 3.03 -19.25
C THR A 61 3.77 2.20 -19.01
N LEU A 62 3.70 1.28 -18.04
CA LEU A 62 4.70 0.24 -17.80
C LEU A 62 4.22 -1.06 -18.43
N THR A 63 4.90 -1.52 -19.48
CA THR A 63 4.66 -2.80 -20.14
C THR A 63 5.79 -3.77 -19.87
N VAL A 64 5.44 -4.98 -19.42
CA VAL A 64 6.39 -6.08 -19.17
C VAL A 64 6.02 -7.24 -20.08
N LYS A 65 7.02 -7.80 -20.75
CA LYS A 65 6.87 -9.03 -21.54
C LYS A 65 7.75 -10.14 -20.97
N GLY A 66 7.29 -11.37 -21.11
CA GLY A 66 7.94 -12.52 -20.50
C GLY A 66 7.28 -13.83 -20.88
N SER A 67 7.47 -14.84 -20.02
CA SER A 67 6.87 -16.16 -20.18
C SER A 67 6.18 -16.61 -18.89
N GLY A 68 4.96 -17.13 -19.06
CA GLY A 68 4.12 -17.56 -17.94
C GLY A 68 3.45 -16.39 -17.22
N ASP A 69 3.04 -16.62 -15.98
CA ASP A 69 2.38 -15.60 -15.18
C ASP A 69 3.40 -14.58 -14.67
N LEU A 70 3.11 -13.30 -14.90
CA LEU A 70 3.91 -12.14 -14.56
C LEU A 70 3.10 -11.21 -13.67
N THR A 71 3.78 -10.58 -12.72
CA THR A 71 3.19 -9.66 -11.75
C THR A 71 3.99 -8.37 -11.72
N ILE A 72 3.30 -7.24 -11.85
CA ILE A 72 3.82 -5.92 -11.51
C ILE A 72 3.24 -5.55 -10.14
N ALA A 73 4.09 -5.47 -9.13
CA ALA A 73 3.70 -5.17 -7.76
C ALA A 73 4.23 -3.79 -7.34
N GLN A 74 3.33 -2.96 -6.82
CA GLN A 74 3.59 -1.57 -6.44
C GLN A 74 3.67 -1.44 -4.91
N ALA A 75 4.73 -0.79 -4.41
CA ALA A 75 4.87 -0.40 -3.01
C ALA A 75 5.96 0.69 -2.86
N PRO A 76 6.13 1.29 -1.67
CA PRO A 76 7.33 2.07 -1.38
C PRO A 76 8.60 1.25 -1.67
N ILE A 77 9.64 1.89 -2.21
CA ILE A 77 10.86 1.22 -2.67
C ILE A 77 11.52 0.40 -1.56
N GLU A 78 11.40 0.81 -0.30
CA GLU A 78 11.93 0.07 0.85
C GLU A 78 11.20 -1.26 1.05
N ASN A 79 9.90 -1.33 0.74
CA ASN A 79 9.15 -2.58 0.75
C ASN A 79 9.56 -3.48 -0.42
N VAL A 80 9.73 -2.90 -1.60
CA VAL A 80 10.19 -3.62 -2.80
C VAL A 80 11.57 -4.24 -2.58
N GLU A 81 12.51 -3.46 -2.05
CA GLU A 81 13.85 -3.91 -1.70
C GLU A 81 13.84 -4.96 -0.58
N ALA A 82 13.00 -4.77 0.44
CA ALA A 82 12.87 -5.74 1.54
C ALA A 82 12.26 -7.08 1.06
N TRP A 83 11.34 -7.07 0.10
CA TRP A 83 10.82 -8.28 -0.53
C TRP A 83 11.90 -9.00 -1.34
N ALA A 84 12.63 -8.26 -2.18
CA ALA A 84 13.74 -8.79 -2.97
C ALA A 84 14.81 -9.41 -2.05
N GLY A 85 15.14 -8.76 -0.93
CA GLY A 85 16.02 -9.32 0.09
C GLY A 85 17.42 -9.62 -0.46
N GLN A 86 17.80 -10.91 -0.48
CA GLN A 86 19.10 -11.36 -1.01
C GLN A 86 19.02 -11.90 -2.45
N SER A 87 17.87 -11.78 -3.11
CA SER A 87 17.67 -12.24 -4.48
C SER A 87 18.44 -11.37 -5.48
N ALA A 88 18.86 -11.98 -6.59
CA ALA A 88 19.39 -11.24 -7.73
C ALA A 88 18.26 -10.47 -8.43
N PHE A 89 18.56 -9.28 -8.96
CA PHE A 89 17.59 -8.49 -9.74
C PHE A 89 18.30 -7.47 -10.63
N ASP A 90 17.62 -7.05 -11.70
CA ASP A 90 18.00 -5.87 -12.48
C ASP A 90 17.23 -4.65 -11.98
N ARG A 91 17.93 -3.53 -11.75
CA ARG A 91 17.32 -2.28 -11.30
C ARG A 91 17.30 -1.25 -12.42
N VAL A 92 16.13 -0.77 -12.82
CA VAL A 92 15.96 0.30 -13.80
C VAL A 92 16.11 1.64 -13.08
N THR A 93 17.18 2.38 -13.37
CA THR A 93 17.57 3.59 -12.61
C THR A 93 17.52 4.88 -13.42
N GLY A 94 17.36 4.82 -14.74
CA GLY A 94 17.39 6.02 -15.57
C GLY A 94 17.24 5.77 -17.07
N LEU A 95 17.45 6.83 -17.85
CA LEU A 95 17.38 6.83 -19.31
C LEU A 95 18.76 7.14 -19.92
N ALA A 96 19.22 6.28 -20.82
CA ALA A 96 20.46 6.46 -21.58
C ALA A 96 20.26 7.47 -22.73
N GLU A 97 21.37 7.97 -23.28
CA GLU A 97 21.35 8.97 -24.37
C GLU A 97 20.74 8.44 -25.67
N ASP A 98 20.73 7.13 -25.88
CA ASP A 98 20.11 6.49 -27.03
C ASP A 98 18.60 6.22 -26.83
N GLY A 99 18.01 6.71 -25.73
CA GLY A 99 16.60 6.54 -25.39
C GLY A 99 16.24 5.20 -24.75
N LYS A 100 17.23 4.36 -24.43
CA LYS A 100 16.97 3.08 -23.72
C LYS A 100 17.02 3.24 -22.22
N LEU A 101 16.36 2.33 -21.51
CA LEU A 101 16.42 2.28 -20.05
C LEU A 101 17.81 1.80 -19.61
N THR A 102 18.36 2.49 -18.61
CA THR A 102 19.62 2.11 -17.95
C THR A 102 19.31 1.13 -16.82
N THR A 103 19.95 -0.03 -16.85
CA THR A 103 19.82 -1.06 -15.82
C THR A 103 21.11 -1.22 -15.02
N LYS A 104 20.96 -1.50 -13.73
CA LYS A 104 22.04 -1.88 -12.82
C LYS A 104 21.73 -3.26 -12.26
N ALA A 105 22.54 -4.24 -12.64
CA ALA A 105 22.43 -5.60 -12.11
C ALA A 105 22.87 -5.65 -10.63
N THR A 106 22.13 -6.42 -9.84
CA THR A 106 22.48 -6.81 -8.48
C THR A 106 22.57 -8.33 -8.43
N ASP A 107 23.72 -8.85 -8.01
CA ASP A 107 23.93 -10.29 -7.85
C ASP A 107 23.40 -10.77 -6.49
N GLY A 108 22.92 -12.01 -6.45
CA GLY A 108 22.27 -12.58 -5.29
C GLY A 108 21.77 -13.99 -5.55
N GLU A 109 20.81 -14.45 -4.75
CA GLU A 109 20.13 -15.72 -4.96
C GLU A 109 19.34 -15.70 -6.27
N GLY A 110 19.47 -16.75 -7.09
CA GLY A 110 18.77 -16.88 -8.38
C GLY A 110 17.28 -17.20 -8.24
N LYS A 111 16.62 -16.76 -7.17
CA LYS A 111 15.20 -16.96 -6.93
C LYS A 111 14.64 -15.81 -6.10
N VAL A 112 13.46 -15.32 -6.47
CA VAL A 112 12.65 -14.39 -5.66
C VAL A 112 11.32 -15.08 -5.33
N PRO A 113 10.70 -14.86 -4.17
CA PRO A 113 9.32 -15.32 -3.95
C PRO A 113 8.36 -14.62 -4.92
N ASP A 114 7.34 -15.36 -5.38
CA ASP A 114 6.26 -14.82 -6.22
C ASP A 114 5.54 -13.70 -5.47
N PRO A 115 5.54 -12.45 -6.00
CA PRO A 115 4.88 -11.34 -5.34
C PRO A 115 3.35 -11.42 -5.37
N ALA A 116 2.74 -12.23 -6.26
CA ALA A 116 1.30 -12.24 -6.45
C ALA A 116 0.51 -12.57 -5.18
N GLY A 117 -0.49 -11.74 -4.87
CA GLY A 117 -1.41 -11.94 -3.76
C GLY A 117 -0.84 -11.58 -2.38
N ALA A 118 0.41 -11.11 -2.30
CA ALA A 118 1.01 -10.77 -1.02
C ALA A 118 0.37 -9.52 -0.40
N ASP A 119 0.29 -9.50 0.93
CA ASP A 119 -0.27 -8.35 1.65
C ASP A 119 0.63 -7.11 1.61
N LEU A 120 1.94 -7.26 1.28
CA LEU A 120 2.91 -6.16 1.28
C LEU A 120 2.59 -5.08 0.23
N TRP A 121 1.99 -5.47 -0.90
CA TRP A 121 1.80 -4.60 -2.06
C TRP A 121 0.59 -3.68 -1.89
N GLN A 122 0.74 -2.42 -2.29
CA GLN A 122 -0.36 -1.45 -2.31
C GLN A 122 -1.30 -1.73 -3.48
N SER A 123 -0.72 -2.13 -4.61
CA SER A 123 -1.42 -2.53 -5.82
C SER A 123 -0.61 -3.59 -6.53
N GLU A 124 -1.27 -4.48 -7.27
CA GLU A 124 -0.62 -5.45 -8.14
C GLU A 124 -1.45 -5.66 -9.40
N VAL A 125 -0.77 -5.93 -10.52
CA VAL A 125 -1.39 -6.33 -11.77
C VAL A 125 -0.72 -7.61 -12.24
N THR A 126 -1.52 -8.60 -12.59
CA THR A 126 -1.06 -9.89 -13.08
C THR A 126 -1.49 -10.12 -14.53
N GLY A 127 -0.67 -10.82 -15.29
CA GLY A 127 -0.95 -11.18 -16.68
C GLY A 127 -0.09 -12.34 -17.15
N THR A 128 -0.51 -13.03 -18.22
CA THR A 128 0.23 -14.15 -18.80
C THR A 128 1.00 -13.68 -20.04
N ASP A 129 2.30 -13.93 -20.10
CA ASP A 129 3.27 -13.55 -21.14
C ASP A 129 3.46 -12.04 -21.37
N SER A 130 2.47 -11.21 -21.03
CA SER A 130 2.52 -9.75 -21.08
C SER A 130 1.62 -9.17 -20.00
N VAL A 131 2.08 -8.11 -19.34
CA VAL A 131 1.31 -7.37 -18.33
C VAL A 131 1.58 -5.87 -18.48
N GLU A 132 0.55 -5.07 -18.28
CA GLU A 132 0.56 -3.62 -18.49
C GLU A 132 -0.03 -2.91 -17.27
N LEU A 133 0.63 -1.84 -16.83
CA LEU A 133 0.21 -0.97 -15.76
C LEU A 133 0.20 0.48 -16.27
N GLU A 134 -0.95 1.14 -16.18
CA GLU A 134 -1.05 2.59 -16.37
C GLU A 134 -0.78 3.32 -15.04
N TRP A 135 0.04 4.36 -15.09
CA TRP A 135 0.45 5.16 -13.94
C TRP A 135 0.14 6.63 -14.16
N ASN A 136 -0.63 7.22 -13.24
CA ASN A 136 -0.99 8.64 -13.30
C ASN A 136 -0.88 9.35 -11.93
N ASP A 137 -0.08 8.78 -11.03
CA ASP A 137 0.12 9.31 -9.68
C ASP A 137 1.48 9.98 -9.53
N GLU A 138 1.67 10.69 -8.42
CA GLU A 138 2.98 11.26 -8.05
C GLU A 138 3.97 10.16 -7.65
N ALA A 139 5.21 10.28 -8.13
CA ALA A 139 6.28 9.31 -7.87
C ALA A 139 6.47 8.96 -6.39
N ASN A 140 6.55 9.98 -5.52
CA ASN A 140 6.82 9.84 -4.08
C ASN A 140 7.95 8.81 -3.81
N ARG A 141 7.70 7.79 -2.98
CA ARG A 141 8.62 6.65 -2.72
C ARG A 141 8.26 5.42 -3.54
N THR A 142 7.33 5.52 -4.48
CA THR A 142 6.74 4.36 -5.17
C THR A 142 7.74 3.68 -6.08
N GLY A 143 8.08 2.43 -5.78
CA GLY A 143 8.81 1.55 -6.68
C GLY A 143 7.92 0.41 -7.19
N PHE A 144 8.41 -0.28 -8.21
CA PHE A 144 7.72 -1.44 -8.78
C PHE A 144 8.63 -2.66 -8.76
N LEU A 145 8.13 -3.78 -8.24
CA LEU A 145 8.73 -5.09 -8.40
C LEU A 145 8.04 -5.81 -9.55
N ILE A 146 8.84 -6.37 -10.47
CA ILE A 146 8.36 -7.15 -11.59
C ILE A 146 8.97 -8.54 -11.46
N ALA A 147 8.12 -9.56 -11.29
CA ALA A 147 8.56 -10.95 -11.24
C ALA A 147 7.44 -11.87 -11.75
N GLY A 148 7.82 -13.06 -12.21
CA GLY A 148 6.86 -14.15 -12.43
C GLY A 148 6.74 -15.05 -11.20
N SER A 149 6.71 -16.36 -11.42
CA SER A 149 6.76 -17.39 -10.35
C SER A 149 8.06 -17.40 -9.53
N GLY A 150 9.02 -16.52 -9.84
CA GLY A 150 10.24 -16.31 -9.08
C GLY A 150 11.49 -16.96 -9.64
N GLU A 151 11.39 -17.58 -10.82
CA GLU A 151 12.51 -18.24 -11.49
C GLU A 151 13.20 -17.28 -12.49
N PRO A 152 14.52 -17.44 -12.74
CA PRO A 152 15.25 -16.62 -13.72
C PRO A 152 14.68 -16.71 -15.13
N GLY A 153 14.79 -15.60 -15.88
CA GLY A 153 14.48 -15.56 -17.31
C GLY A 153 12.98 -15.53 -17.65
N GLN A 154 12.11 -15.41 -16.65
CA GLN A 154 10.68 -15.23 -16.89
C GLN A 154 10.36 -13.84 -17.44
N VAL A 155 11.05 -12.80 -16.95
CA VAL A 155 10.92 -11.43 -17.45
C VAL A 155 11.93 -11.23 -18.57
N THR A 156 11.46 -10.81 -19.76
CA THR A 156 12.33 -10.66 -20.95
C THR A 156 12.62 -9.20 -21.25
N SER A 157 11.60 -8.34 -21.16
CA SER A 157 11.77 -6.91 -21.43
C SER A 157 10.81 -6.07 -20.60
N VAL A 158 11.30 -4.89 -20.20
CA VAL A 158 10.53 -3.84 -19.53
C VAL A 158 10.51 -2.62 -20.42
N THR A 159 9.33 -2.07 -20.69
CA THR A 159 9.11 -0.90 -21.52
C THR A 159 8.33 0.15 -20.74
N LEU A 160 8.82 1.38 -20.76
CA LEU A 160 8.14 2.55 -20.24
C LEU A 160 7.74 3.45 -21.41
N GLU A 161 6.48 3.91 -21.42
CA GLU A 161 5.94 4.80 -22.44
C GLU A 161 5.35 6.05 -21.79
N TRP A 162 5.65 7.22 -22.36
CA TRP A 162 5.10 8.51 -21.95
C TRP A 162 4.49 9.27 -23.13
N PRO A 163 3.51 10.16 -22.92
CA PRO A 163 3.05 11.08 -23.94
C PRO A 163 4.17 12.02 -24.41
N ASN A 164 4.26 12.21 -25.73
CA ASN A 164 5.19 13.14 -26.35
C ASN A 164 4.45 14.37 -26.90
N HIS A 165 4.68 15.53 -26.29
CA HIS A 165 4.17 16.81 -26.79
C HIS A 165 5.22 17.55 -27.62
N ALA A 166 5.94 16.85 -28.49
CA ALA A 166 6.91 17.47 -29.37
C ALA A 166 6.20 18.41 -30.37
N GLU A 167 6.35 19.72 -30.14
CA GLU A 167 5.82 20.72 -31.04
C GLU A 167 6.65 20.79 -32.33
N THR A 168 5.98 21.00 -33.46
CA THR A 168 6.61 21.34 -34.74
C THR A 168 6.40 22.84 -35.02
N PRO A 169 7.09 23.75 -34.30
CA PRO A 169 6.76 25.19 -34.30
C PRO A 169 6.88 25.84 -35.67
N TRP A 170 7.73 25.30 -36.56
CA TRP A 170 7.90 25.79 -37.93
C TRP A 170 6.91 25.22 -38.94
N ALA A 171 6.20 24.13 -38.63
CA ALA A 171 5.30 23.50 -39.60
C ALA A 171 4.18 24.45 -40.03
N ILE A 172 3.53 25.13 -39.08
CA ILE A 172 2.44 26.09 -39.36
C ILE A 172 2.97 27.34 -40.11
N PRO A 173 4.03 28.02 -39.66
CA PRO A 173 4.65 29.12 -40.41
C PRO A 173 5.06 28.74 -41.83
N LEU A 174 5.69 27.57 -42.04
CA LEU A 174 6.12 27.11 -43.37
C LEU A 174 4.93 26.83 -44.28
N MET A 175 3.86 26.22 -43.76
CA MET A 175 2.60 26.04 -44.50
C MET A 175 1.98 27.38 -44.91
N ILE A 176 1.96 28.37 -44.01
CA ILE A 176 1.44 29.71 -44.29
C ILE A 176 2.31 30.43 -45.34
N ILE A 177 3.63 30.46 -45.15
CA ILE A 177 4.58 31.11 -46.07
C ILE A 177 4.52 30.45 -47.46
N GLY A 178 4.46 29.12 -47.50
CA GLY A 178 4.31 28.35 -48.72
C GLY A 178 3.01 28.69 -49.45
N GLY A 179 1.89 28.70 -48.73
CA GLY A 179 0.57 29.07 -49.25
C GLY A 179 0.53 30.50 -49.79
N VAL A 180 1.03 31.47 -49.03
CA VAL A 180 1.10 32.89 -49.45
C VAL A 180 1.98 33.06 -50.68
N SER A 181 3.14 32.39 -50.74
CA SER A 181 4.05 32.46 -51.89
C SER A 181 3.42 31.85 -53.14
N PHE A 182 2.72 30.72 -53.00
CA PHE A 182 1.99 30.08 -54.09
C PHE A 182 0.87 30.99 -54.63
N VAL A 183 0.03 31.53 -53.74
CA VAL A 183 -1.04 32.47 -54.10
C VAL A 183 -0.48 33.72 -54.77
N GLY A 184 0.61 34.29 -54.25
CA GLY A 184 1.31 35.43 -54.85
C GLY A 184 1.81 35.14 -56.27
N GLY A 185 2.35 33.94 -56.51
CA GLY A 185 2.73 33.47 -57.84
C GLY A 185 1.53 33.38 -58.82
N VAL A 186 0.40 32.84 -58.37
CA VAL A 186 -0.84 32.75 -59.16
C VAL A 186 -1.37 34.14 -59.53
N VAL A 187 -1.38 35.08 -58.57
CA VAL A 187 -1.82 36.46 -58.79
C VAL A 187 -0.93 37.17 -59.83
N LEU A 188 0.39 37.01 -59.74
CA LEU A 188 1.34 37.58 -60.71
C LEU A 188 1.15 36.98 -62.12
N LEU A 189 0.87 35.68 -62.22
CA LEU A 189 0.50 35.05 -63.50
C LEU A 189 -0.78 35.63 -64.07
N PHE A 190 -1.83 35.78 -63.25
CA PHE A 190 -3.11 36.34 -63.66
C PHE A 190 -2.98 37.79 -64.17
N PHE A 191 -2.24 38.64 -63.47
CA PHE A 191 -1.95 40.00 -63.93
C PHE A 191 -1.06 40.05 -65.18
N GLY A 192 -0.11 39.11 -65.30
CA GLY A 192 0.70 38.93 -66.50
C GLY A 192 -0.12 38.53 -67.72
N MET A 193 -1.08 37.61 -67.56
CA MET A 193 -2.05 37.19 -68.57
C MET A 193 -3.03 38.31 -68.94
N ASN A 194 -3.53 39.06 -67.96
CA ASN A 194 -4.45 40.17 -68.23
C ASN A 194 -3.78 41.33 -68.95
N LYS A 195 -2.51 41.65 -68.67
CA LYS A 195 -1.77 42.66 -69.45
C LYS A 195 -1.38 42.17 -70.83
N THR A 196 -1.00 40.90 -71.01
CA THR A 196 -0.78 40.34 -72.35
C THR A 196 -2.06 40.25 -73.17
N LYS A 197 -3.23 40.02 -72.55
CA LYS A 197 -4.55 40.21 -73.19
C LYS A 197 -4.85 41.69 -73.51
N LYS A 198 -4.47 42.62 -72.63
CA LYS A 198 -4.60 44.08 -72.87
C LYS A 198 -3.65 44.58 -73.96
N GLU A 199 -2.52 43.91 -74.16
CA GLU A 199 -1.55 44.18 -75.23
C GLU A 199 -1.89 43.43 -76.53
N ALA A 200 -2.61 42.30 -76.47
CA ALA A 200 -3.18 41.63 -77.64
C ALA A 200 -4.28 42.48 -78.31
N ASN A 201 -5.04 43.25 -77.52
CA ASN A 201 -5.99 44.25 -78.06
C ASN A 201 -5.33 45.57 -78.50
N ARG A 202 -4.00 45.68 -78.47
CA ARG A 202 -3.24 46.81 -79.05
C ARG A 202 -2.34 46.39 -80.22
N ARG A 203 -2.59 45.22 -80.83
CA ARG A 203 -1.96 44.80 -82.09
C ARG A 203 -2.90 44.92 -83.29
N LYS A 204 -3.31 46.17 -83.58
CA LYS A 204 -3.65 46.68 -84.92
C LYS A 204 -3.26 48.16 -85.03
N ALA A 205 -1.96 48.44 -84.97
CA ALA A 205 -1.33 49.58 -85.62
C ALA A 205 0.20 49.38 -85.62
N ARG A 206 0.68 48.79 -86.72
CA ARG A 206 1.96 48.97 -87.43
C ARG A 206 3.21 49.30 -86.58
N GLN A 207 4.18 48.38 -86.55
CA GLN A 207 5.43 48.45 -87.36
C GLN A 207 6.14 49.79 -87.20
N GLU A 208 7.43 49.91 -86.89
CA GLU A 208 8.59 49.03 -86.82
C GLU A 208 9.71 50.04 -86.50
N ARG A 209 10.66 49.73 -85.62
CA ARG A 209 12.07 50.09 -85.89
C ARG A 209 13.01 49.40 -84.91
N ARG A 210 13.64 48.35 -85.46
CA ARG A 210 15.08 48.03 -85.41
C ARG A 210 15.67 47.87 -84.02
N ARG A 211 15.92 46.63 -83.56
CA ARG A 211 17.03 45.73 -83.95
C ARG A 211 18.40 46.33 -83.58
N LYS A 212 19.05 45.70 -82.59
CA LYS A 212 20.50 45.39 -82.42
C LYS A 212 20.77 45.34 -80.90
N LEU A 213 21.08 44.19 -80.31
CA LEU A 213 22.32 43.37 -80.33
C LEU A 213 23.08 43.55 -79.01
N ALA A 214 23.84 42.51 -78.67
CA ALA A 214 24.72 42.31 -77.50
C ALA A 214 23.97 41.95 -76.21
N GLU A 215 23.94 40.71 -75.74
CA GLU A 215 25.08 39.80 -75.42
C GLU A 215 25.97 40.40 -74.34
N TYR A 216 25.63 40.08 -73.09
CA TYR A 216 26.47 39.92 -71.89
C TYR A 216 25.51 39.29 -70.87
N GLY A 217 25.76 38.21 -70.17
CA GLY A 217 26.92 37.35 -70.03
C GLY A 217 26.50 36.32 -68.99
N THR A 218 27.02 35.13 -69.12
CA THR A 218 27.06 34.11 -68.07
C THR A 218 27.31 34.75 -66.68
N ALA A 219 26.40 34.52 -65.74
CA ALA A 219 26.72 34.54 -64.31
C ALA A 219 26.06 33.32 -63.68
N PHE A 220 26.90 32.32 -63.47
CA PHE A 220 26.74 31.23 -62.53
C PHE A 220 26.27 31.76 -61.15
N ALA A 221 25.57 30.88 -60.42
CA ALA A 221 25.50 30.72 -58.96
C ALA A 221 25.86 31.95 -58.08
N ILE A 222 25.04 32.32 -57.12
CA ILE A 222 24.99 31.64 -55.82
C ILE A 222 23.59 31.86 -55.22
N VAL A 223 22.84 30.77 -55.04
CA VAL A 223 21.82 30.74 -53.98
C VAL A 223 22.60 30.81 -52.67
N PRO A 224 22.36 31.74 -51.75
CA PRO A 224 22.87 31.59 -50.40
C PRO A 224 22.09 30.43 -49.76
N VAL A 225 22.59 29.21 -49.97
CA VAL A 225 22.49 28.14 -48.98
C VAL A 225 23.55 28.50 -47.95
N LEU A 226 23.12 29.04 -46.80
CA LEU A 226 23.84 29.34 -45.54
C LEU A 226 23.09 30.57 -44.94
N ALA A 227 22.39 30.52 -43.81
CA ALA A 227 22.48 29.63 -42.67
C ALA A 227 21.08 29.35 -42.09
N LEU A 228 20.57 28.13 -42.27
CA LEU A 228 19.93 27.45 -41.15
C LEU A 228 21.05 26.66 -40.48
N SER A 229 21.99 27.39 -39.88
CA SER A 229 22.87 26.79 -38.89
C SER A 229 21.95 26.22 -37.83
N ALA A 230 22.00 24.91 -37.72
CA ALA A 230 21.49 24.14 -36.61
C ALA A 230 21.59 24.97 -35.31
N CYS A 231 20.46 25.46 -34.81
CA CYS A 231 20.23 25.24 -33.39
C CYS A 231 20.23 23.71 -33.29
N GLY A 232 21.32 23.16 -32.76
CA GLY A 232 21.24 21.84 -32.16
C GLY A 232 20.03 21.85 -31.22
N PRO A 233 19.36 20.71 -31.02
CA PRO A 233 18.37 20.64 -29.96
C PRO A 233 19.05 21.24 -28.73
N GLU A 234 18.47 22.31 -28.20
CA GLU A 234 18.80 22.76 -26.86
C GLU A 234 18.68 21.50 -26.03
N GLU A 235 19.80 20.99 -25.50
CA GLU A 235 19.82 19.75 -24.72
C GLU A 235 18.79 19.96 -23.62
N LEU A 236 17.60 19.39 -23.82
CA LEU A 236 16.53 19.45 -22.85
C LEU A 236 17.16 18.90 -21.56
N PRO A 237 17.01 19.59 -20.42
CA PRO A 237 17.54 19.08 -19.16
C PRO A 237 17.09 17.63 -19.03
N LYS A 238 18.04 16.69 -18.96
CA LYS A 238 17.74 15.27 -18.78
C LYS A 238 16.83 15.16 -17.56
N PRO A 239 15.61 14.62 -17.70
CA PRO A 239 14.82 14.35 -16.52
C PRO A 239 15.58 13.31 -15.71
N GLU A 240 16.03 13.72 -14.53
CA GLU A 240 16.53 12.80 -13.52
C GLU A 240 15.34 12.43 -12.61
N PRO A 241 15.26 11.17 -12.15
CA PRO A 241 14.24 10.78 -11.19
C PRO A 241 14.30 11.70 -9.96
N SER A 242 13.13 12.19 -9.50
CA SER A 242 13.07 13.02 -8.30
C SER A 242 13.60 12.23 -7.10
N GLU A 243 14.41 12.86 -6.25
CA GLU A 243 14.89 12.24 -5.01
C GLU A 243 13.71 11.89 -4.10
N ALA A 244 13.60 10.62 -3.72
CA ALA A 244 12.55 10.16 -2.81
C ALA A 244 12.64 10.87 -1.45
N PRO A 245 11.51 11.27 -0.82
CA PRO A 245 11.53 11.89 0.49
C PRO A 245 12.10 10.95 1.55
N SER A 246 12.96 11.47 2.45
CA SER A 246 13.74 10.68 3.41
C SER A 246 13.00 10.27 4.69
N SER A 247 11.73 10.62 4.85
CA SER A 247 10.93 10.28 6.04
C SER A 247 10.09 9.02 5.83
N ALA A 248 10.13 8.10 6.79
CA ALA A 248 9.27 6.91 6.81
C ALA A 248 7.79 7.31 6.72
N ALA A 249 7.07 6.72 5.76
CA ALA A 249 5.63 6.90 5.58
C ALA A 249 4.85 5.80 6.31
N ALA A 250 3.54 5.98 6.48
CA ALA A 250 2.68 4.92 7.02
C ALA A 250 2.76 3.65 6.16
N GLY A 251 2.91 2.49 6.81
CA GLY A 251 3.24 1.23 6.16
C GLY A 251 2.13 0.61 5.28
N ILE A 252 0.88 1.10 5.36
CA ILE A 252 -0.29 0.51 4.67
C ILE A 252 -1.31 1.60 4.30
N THR A 253 -1.80 1.59 3.04
CA THR A 253 -2.90 2.47 2.58
C THR A 253 -4.27 1.97 3.05
N ASP A 254 -5.31 2.80 3.00
CA ASP A 254 -6.64 2.37 3.45
C ASP A 254 -7.22 1.24 2.59
N ASP A 255 -6.98 1.26 1.27
CA ASP A 255 -7.39 0.19 0.35
C ASP A 255 -6.64 -1.11 0.62
N GLN A 256 -5.33 -1.03 0.86
CA GLN A 256 -4.51 -2.17 1.25
C GLN A 256 -4.98 -2.74 2.60
N ALA A 257 -5.27 -1.88 3.58
CA ALA A 257 -5.79 -2.30 4.89
C ALA A 257 -7.14 -3.01 4.76
N LYS A 258 -8.02 -2.54 3.87
CA LYS A 258 -9.31 -3.19 3.61
C LYS A 258 -9.13 -4.58 2.98
N ARG A 259 -8.27 -4.71 1.98
CA ARG A 259 -7.96 -6.00 1.34
C ARG A 259 -7.41 -7.01 2.34
N ILE A 260 -6.44 -6.59 3.16
CA ILE A 260 -5.85 -7.43 4.22
C ILE A 260 -6.92 -7.85 5.23
N LEU A 261 -7.73 -6.90 5.71
CA LEU A 261 -8.76 -7.15 6.70
C LEU A 261 -9.80 -8.15 6.22
N ASP A 262 -10.23 -8.05 4.95
CA ASP A 262 -11.17 -9.00 4.35
C ASP A 262 -10.58 -10.41 4.27
N ALA A 263 -9.33 -10.54 3.79
CA ALA A 263 -8.64 -11.83 3.72
C ALA A 263 -8.50 -12.47 5.11
N VAL A 264 -8.06 -11.70 6.11
CA VAL A 264 -7.95 -12.16 7.49
C VAL A 264 -9.30 -12.59 8.05
N ALA A 265 -10.36 -11.80 7.82
CA ALA A 265 -11.70 -12.12 8.31
C ALA A 265 -12.26 -13.41 7.70
N ASP A 266 -12.07 -13.62 6.39
CA ASP A 266 -12.56 -14.81 5.69
C ASP A 266 -11.79 -16.07 6.06
N ASP A 267 -10.47 -16.00 6.19
CA ASP A 267 -9.63 -17.13 6.59
C ASP A 267 -9.88 -17.53 8.05
N VAL A 268 -9.95 -16.55 8.97
CA VAL A 268 -10.29 -16.82 10.38
C VAL A 268 -11.68 -17.42 10.50
N LYS A 269 -12.67 -16.90 9.77
CA LYS A 269 -14.04 -17.45 9.72
C LYS A 269 -14.06 -18.87 9.18
N THR A 270 -13.25 -19.17 8.17
CA THR A 270 -13.13 -20.52 7.61
C THR A 270 -12.49 -21.49 8.59
N ALA A 271 -11.45 -21.05 9.30
CA ALA A 271 -10.82 -21.82 10.35
C ALA A 271 -11.77 -22.06 11.53
N ASP A 272 -12.51 -21.04 11.97
CA ASP A 272 -13.49 -21.11 13.07
C ASP A 272 -14.60 -22.13 12.80
N LYS A 273 -15.16 -22.12 11.59
CA LYS A 273 -16.19 -23.08 11.18
C LYS A 273 -15.73 -24.53 11.28
N LYS A 274 -14.44 -24.78 11.08
CA LYS A 274 -13.84 -26.11 11.09
C LYS A 274 -13.08 -26.42 12.39
N THR A 275 -12.94 -25.45 13.30
CA THR A 275 -12.02 -25.52 14.45
C THR A 275 -10.59 -25.92 14.04
N ASP A 276 -10.14 -25.45 12.88
CA ASP A 276 -8.87 -25.86 12.28
C ASP A 276 -7.73 -24.94 12.74
N LYS A 277 -6.92 -25.42 13.69
CA LYS A 277 -5.77 -24.68 14.23
C LYS A 277 -4.71 -24.36 13.17
N LYS A 278 -4.48 -25.24 12.20
CA LYS A 278 -3.45 -25.05 11.17
C LYS A 278 -3.87 -23.98 10.17
N ALA A 279 -5.13 -24.00 9.77
CA ALA A 279 -5.71 -22.96 8.93
C ALA A 279 -5.73 -21.61 9.68
N LEU A 280 -6.09 -21.61 10.96
CA LEU A 280 -6.09 -20.40 11.78
C LEU A 280 -4.69 -19.75 11.86
N ALA A 281 -3.63 -20.54 12.06
CA ALA A 281 -2.25 -20.04 12.16
C ALA A 281 -1.71 -19.37 10.88
N GLN A 282 -2.41 -19.52 9.75
CA GLN A 282 -2.06 -18.79 8.52
C GLN A 282 -2.38 -17.30 8.64
N ARG A 283 -3.47 -16.94 9.33
CA ARG A 283 -3.94 -15.53 9.45
C ARG A 283 -4.14 -15.03 10.88
N ALA A 284 -3.79 -15.81 11.90
CA ALA A 284 -3.78 -15.38 13.29
C ALA A 284 -2.44 -15.69 13.96
N ALA A 285 -2.03 -14.80 14.87
CA ALA A 285 -0.82 -14.92 15.67
C ALA A 285 -1.08 -14.42 17.09
N GLY A 286 -0.08 -14.56 17.97
CA GLY A 286 -0.09 -13.96 19.30
C GLY A 286 -1.33 -14.32 20.15
N PRO A 287 -1.87 -13.36 20.92
CA PRO A 287 -3.04 -13.58 21.76
C PRO A 287 -4.27 -14.07 21.01
N ALA A 288 -4.56 -13.54 19.82
CA ALA A 288 -5.74 -13.94 19.05
C ALA A 288 -5.68 -15.42 18.62
N LEU A 289 -4.50 -15.89 18.20
CA LEU A 289 -4.29 -17.31 17.89
C LEU A 289 -4.52 -18.16 19.13
N LYS A 290 -3.85 -17.83 20.24
CA LYS A 290 -3.96 -18.56 21.50
C LYS A 290 -5.41 -18.67 21.99
N GLN A 291 -6.13 -17.55 22.08
CA GLN A 291 -7.51 -17.52 22.56
C GLN A 291 -8.43 -18.42 21.72
N ARG A 292 -8.27 -18.41 20.39
CA ARG A 292 -9.07 -19.25 19.49
C ARG A 292 -8.66 -20.71 19.55
N GLU A 293 -7.38 -21.04 19.61
CA GLU A 293 -6.90 -22.42 19.75
C GLU A 293 -7.35 -23.08 21.06
N ASP A 294 -7.33 -22.31 22.16
CA ASP A 294 -7.84 -22.77 23.44
C ASP A 294 -9.35 -23.04 23.34
N LEU A 295 -10.12 -22.12 22.75
CA LEU A 295 -11.56 -22.31 22.53
C LEU A 295 -11.89 -23.45 21.56
N TYR A 296 -11.09 -23.69 20.52
CA TYR A 296 -11.24 -24.87 19.66
C TYR A 296 -11.00 -26.16 20.43
N THR A 297 -10.12 -26.14 21.44
CA THR A 297 -9.88 -27.28 22.32
C THR A 297 -11.08 -27.49 23.24
N VAL A 298 -11.54 -26.45 23.92
CA VAL A 298 -12.74 -26.49 24.77
C VAL A 298 -13.97 -26.96 23.99
N LYS A 299 -14.15 -26.48 22.76
CA LYS A 299 -15.31 -26.82 21.92
C LYS A 299 -15.40 -28.29 21.54
N LYS A 300 -14.29 -29.04 21.60
CA LYS A 300 -14.31 -30.50 21.37
C LYS A 300 -15.02 -31.25 22.50
N ASP A 301 -14.94 -30.72 23.72
CA ASP A 301 -15.53 -31.33 24.90
C ASP A 301 -16.87 -30.66 25.26
N VAL A 302 -17.05 -29.39 24.88
CA VAL A 302 -18.23 -28.56 25.19
C VAL A 302 -18.88 -28.07 23.89
N ASP A 303 -19.86 -28.81 23.38
CA ASP A 303 -20.51 -28.54 22.08
C ASP A 303 -21.06 -27.11 21.96
N ASP A 304 -21.70 -26.61 23.03
CA ASP A 304 -22.32 -25.28 23.10
C ASP A 304 -21.31 -24.14 23.35
N GLN A 305 -20.00 -24.43 23.43
CA GLN A 305 -18.98 -23.41 23.59
C GLN A 305 -19.03 -22.43 22.42
N LYS A 306 -19.22 -21.14 22.76
CA LYS A 306 -19.19 -20.03 21.81
C LYS A 306 -17.74 -19.70 21.47
N LEU A 307 -17.49 -19.50 20.17
CA LEU A 307 -16.23 -18.96 19.67
C LEU A 307 -16.20 -17.43 19.84
N PRO A 308 -15.03 -16.78 19.71
CA PRO A 308 -14.95 -15.33 19.73
C PRO A 308 -15.83 -14.73 18.63
N PRO A 309 -16.22 -13.45 18.78
CA PRO A 309 -16.92 -12.72 17.73
C PRO A 309 -16.18 -12.81 16.40
N ALA A 310 -16.90 -12.82 15.29
CA ALA A 310 -16.30 -12.70 13.97
C ALA A 310 -15.48 -11.40 13.89
N VAL A 311 -14.39 -11.44 13.12
CA VAL A 311 -13.59 -10.24 12.82
C VAL A 311 -14.47 -9.26 12.05
N ALA A 312 -14.62 -8.04 12.58
CA ALA A 312 -15.44 -7.02 11.93
C ALA A 312 -14.68 -6.41 10.74
N SER A 313 -15.15 -6.67 9.52
CA SER A 313 -14.51 -6.23 8.27
C SER A 313 -15.41 -5.41 7.32
N GLU A 314 -16.63 -5.06 7.75
CA GLU A 314 -17.56 -4.30 6.90
C GLU A 314 -17.06 -2.86 6.66
N GLU A 315 -16.62 -2.17 7.71
CA GLU A 315 -16.14 -0.80 7.66
C GLU A 315 -14.86 -0.61 8.49
N ILE A 316 -13.88 0.11 7.94
CA ILE A 316 -12.73 0.63 8.68
C ILE A 316 -13.07 2.06 9.10
N VAL A 317 -13.26 2.26 10.41
CA VAL A 317 -13.56 3.56 11.00
C VAL A 317 -12.29 4.39 11.19
N ALA A 318 -11.18 3.73 11.50
CA ALA A 318 -9.88 4.37 11.59
C ALA A 318 -8.73 3.39 11.32
N ASN A 319 -7.71 3.88 10.62
CA ASN A 319 -6.45 3.20 10.37
C ASN A 319 -5.30 4.02 10.99
N TYR A 320 -4.59 3.44 11.96
CA TYR A 320 -3.44 4.09 12.60
C TYR A 320 -2.24 3.13 12.65
N THR A 321 -1.92 2.60 11.47
CA THR A 321 -0.74 1.77 11.21
C THR A 321 0.55 2.41 11.72
N SER A 322 1.49 1.60 12.23
CA SER A 322 2.78 2.09 12.71
C SER A 322 3.60 2.74 11.59
N ALA A 323 4.18 3.91 11.87
CA ALA A 323 5.11 4.59 10.97
C ALA A 323 6.52 3.99 11.11
N THR A 324 6.79 2.91 10.38
CA THR A 324 8.08 2.21 10.42
C THR A 324 8.37 1.53 9.09
N ASP A 325 9.62 1.64 8.64
CA ASP A 325 10.12 0.85 7.51
C ASP A 325 10.66 -0.52 7.98
N ALA A 326 10.81 -0.74 9.29
CA ALA A 326 11.34 -1.98 9.88
C ALA A 326 10.24 -2.96 10.30
N TRP A 327 10.59 -4.25 10.35
CA TRP A 327 9.75 -5.35 10.82
C TRP A 327 10.14 -5.79 12.25
N PRO A 328 9.18 -6.33 13.05
CA PRO A 328 7.78 -6.58 12.71
C PRO A 328 6.94 -5.29 12.63
N ARG A 329 6.03 -5.23 11.64
CA ARG A 329 5.10 -4.11 11.46
C ARG A 329 3.81 -4.35 12.21
N VAL A 330 3.22 -3.27 12.71
CA VAL A 330 1.98 -3.32 13.49
C VAL A 330 0.94 -2.39 12.88
N THR A 331 -0.20 -2.96 12.55
CA THR A 331 -1.35 -2.23 12.02
C THR A 331 -2.50 -2.34 12.98
N SER A 332 -3.00 -1.20 13.44
CA SER A 332 -4.18 -1.16 14.28
C SER A 332 -5.33 -0.49 13.56
N LEU A 333 -6.46 -1.21 13.51
CA LEU A 333 -7.67 -0.80 12.84
C LEU A 333 -8.81 -0.75 13.85
N ILE A 334 -9.58 0.34 13.83
CA ILE A 334 -10.90 0.36 14.46
C ILE A 334 -11.91 0.06 13.37
N THR A 335 -12.66 -1.00 13.55
CA THR A 335 -13.58 -1.53 12.55
C THR A 335 -14.98 -1.67 13.10
N SER A 336 -15.97 -1.77 12.22
CA SER A 336 -17.37 -1.96 12.57
C SER A 336 -18.00 -3.03 11.69
N ALA A 337 -18.86 -3.85 12.27
CA ALA A 337 -19.75 -4.75 11.55
C ALA A 337 -21.09 -4.86 12.28
N GLY A 338 -22.20 -4.54 11.62
CA GLY A 338 -23.53 -4.54 12.23
C GLY A 338 -23.64 -3.70 13.51
N GLY A 339 -22.89 -2.60 13.61
CA GLY A 339 -22.87 -1.71 14.77
C GLY A 339 -21.99 -2.17 15.94
N ASN A 340 -21.32 -3.33 15.83
CA ASN A 340 -20.33 -3.78 16.81
C ASN A 340 -18.94 -3.28 16.41
N SER A 341 -18.41 -2.33 17.16
CA SER A 341 -17.07 -1.81 16.92
C SER A 341 -16.00 -2.67 17.59
N GLN A 342 -14.92 -2.92 16.86
CA GLN A 342 -13.76 -3.68 17.31
C GLN A 342 -12.49 -2.85 17.15
N LEU A 343 -11.50 -3.14 17.99
CA LEU A 343 -10.12 -2.74 17.74
C LEU A 343 -9.33 -4.00 17.42
N LEU A 344 -8.76 -4.01 16.23
CA LEU A 344 -7.98 -5.10 15.69
C LEU A 344 -6.52 -4.65 15.64
N VAL A 345 -5.63 -5.53 16.09
CA VAL A 345 -4.19 -5.37 15.86
C VAL A 345 -3.76 -6.49 14.94
N LEU A 346 -3.16 -6.12 13.81
CA LEU A 346 -2.55 -7.02 12.85
C LEU A 346 -1.04 -6.83 12.90
N THR A 347 -0.30 -7.92 12.72
CA THR A 347 1.17 -7.87 12.65
C THR A 347 1.67 -8.55 11.39
N GLN A 348 2.76 -8.01 10.87
CA GLN A 348 3.54 -8.63 9.81
C GLN A 348 4.95 -8.84 10.34
N GLU A 349 5.39 -10.10 10.43
CA GLU A 349 6.67 -10.46 11.04
C GLU A 349 7.87 -10.12 10.16
N ASP A 350 7.72 -10.24 8.84
CA ASP A 350 8.76 -9.98 7.85
C ASP A 350 8.12 -9.56 6.50
N PRO A 351 8.89 -9.03 5.54
CA PRO A 351 8.35 -8.50 4.29
C PRO A 351 7.56 -9.53 3.46
N ARG A 352 7.89 -10.82 3.58
CA ARG A 352 7.34 -11.92 2.80
C ARG A 352 6.18 -12.63 3.50
N SER A 353 5.98 -12.35 4.78
CA SER A 353 4.86 -12.86 5.56
C SER A 353 3.59 -12.02 5.32
N ASP A 354 2.45 -12.70 5.29
CA ASP A 354 1.14 -12.07 5.34
C ASP A 354 0.88 -11.40 6.70
N TYR A 355 -0.01 -10.41 6.71
CA TYR A 355 -0.51 -9.84 7.95
C TYR A 355 -1.41 -10.84 8.66
N LYS A 356 -1.21 -10.95 9.97
CA LYS A 356 -1.96 -11.85 10.85
C LYS A 356 -2.66 -11.08 11.94
N LEU A 357 -3.89 -11.48 12.27
CA LEU A 357 -4.61 -11.00 13.44
C LEU A 357 -3.83 -11.37 14.70
N TRP A 358 -3.27 -10.36 15.38
CA TRP A 358 -2.55 -10.51 16.64
C TRP A 358 -3.48 -10.36 17.84
N SER A 359 -4.43 -9.43 17.78
CA SER A 359 -5.45 -9.27 18.82
C SER A 359 -6.76 -8.72 18.30
N GLN A 360 -7.85 -9.02 19.01
CA GLN A 360 -9.19 -8.52 18.76
C GLN A 360 -9.80 -8.12 20.10
N THR A 361 -10.27 -6.88 20.22
CA THR A 361 -11.05 -6.42 21.37
C THR A 361 -12.37 -5.81 20.92
N GLN A 362 -13.43 -6.04 21.69
CA GLN A 362 -14.70 -5.35 21.47
C GLN A 362 -14.66 -4.00 22.18
N LEU A 363 -14.94 -2.92 21.45
CA LEU A 363 -14.94 -1.59 22.05
C LEU A 363 -16.14 -1.40 22.99
N VAL A 364 -15.90 -0.73 24.11
CA VAL A 364 -16.96 -0.38 25.07
C VAL A 364 -17.90 0.63 24.41
N SER A 365 -19.21 0.40 24.50
CA SER A 365 -20.22 1.28 23.91
C SER A 365 -20.08 2.72 24.42
N GLY A 366 -20.13 3.69 23.51
CA GLY A 366 -19.97 5.11 23.85
C GLY A 366 -18.53 5.56 24.12
N THR A 367 -17.53 4.70 23.87
CA THR A 367 -16.12 5.10 23.89
C THR A 367 -15.89 6.25 22.92
N LYS A 368 -15.40 7.38 23.43
CA LYS A 368 -14.89 8.47 22.59
C LYS A 368 -13.49 8.10 22.13
N LEU A 369 -13.34 7.92 20.82
CA LEU A 369 -12.05 7.68 20.21
C LEU A 369 -11.13 8.90 20.45
N PRO A 370 -9.86 8.68 20.80
CA PRO A 370 -8.89 9.76 20.84
C PRO A 370 -8.64 10.31 19.44
N GLU A 371 -8.01 11.48 19.35
CA GLU A 371 -7.49 11.99 18.09
C GLU A 371 -6.34 11.10 17.62
N LEU A 372 -6.54 10.41 16.50
CA LEU A 372 -5.57 9.48 15.94
C LEU A 372 -4.66 10.21 14.94
N PRO A 373 -3.41 9.76 14.78
CA PRO A 373 -2.53 10.24 13.72
C PRO A 373 -3.18 10.09 12.36
N ASP A 374 -2.86 11.00 11.45
CA ASP A 374 -3.23 10.87 10.04
C ASP A 374 -2.73 9.53 9.50
N SER A 375 -3.59 8.80 8.77
CA SER A 375 -3.27 7.45 8.30
C SER A 375 -2.06 7.43 7.37
N ARG A 376 -1.71 8.55 6.73
CA ARG A 376 -0.51 8.71 5.88
C ARG A 376 0.76 8.94 6.69
N GLN A 377 0.65 9.54 7.87
CA GLN A 377 1.77 9.76 8.79
C GLN A 377 2.02 8.54 9.68
N GLY A 378 0.95 7.81 10.03
CA GLY A 378 1.01 6.63 10.89
C GLY A 378 1.23 6.95 12.37
N ALA A 379 1.07 5.93 13.20
CA ALA A 379 1.24 6.02 14.64
C ALA A 379 2.67 5.67 15.08
N LYS A 380 3.16 6.39 16.08
CA LYS A 380 4.44 6.05 16.71
C LYS A 380 4.28 4.81 17.58
N MET A 381 5.09 3.78 17.34
CA MET A 381 5.19 2.63 18.23
C MET A 381 5.85 3.02 19.56
N LEU A 382 5.34 2.50 20.67
CA LEU A 382 5.82 2.79 22.02
C LEU A 382 6.38 1.52 22.66
N GLU A 383 7.57 1.63 23.22
CA GLU A 383 8.17 0.58 24.04
C GLU A 383 7.32 0.30 25.29
N PRO A 384 7.34 -0.93 25.84
CA PRO A 384 6.59 -1.27 27.05
C PRO A 384 6.89 -0.36 28.25
N GLY A 385 8.14 0.12 28.35
CA GLY A 385 8.62 1.04 29.38
C GLY A 385 8.52 2.53 29.04
N ALA A 386 7.84 2.90 27.95
CA ALA A 386 7.74 4.28 27.48
C ALA A 386 7.17 5.20 28.57
N LYS A 387 7.90 6.30 28.83
CA LYS A 387 7.55 7.33 29.82
C LYS A 387 6.78 8.48 29.16
N GLY A 388 6.23 9.37 29.98
CA GLY A 388 5.50 10.56 29.53
C GLY A 388 3.98 10.42 29.64
N PHE A 389 3.48 9.29 30.13
CA PHE A 389 2.07 9.04 30.42
C PHE A 389 1.86 8.82 31.93
N VAL A 390 0.60 8.81 32.39
CA VAL A 390 0.27 8.54 33.82
C VAL A 390 0.77 7.18 34.33
N ALA A 391 0.99 6.23 33.42
CA ALA A 391 1.67 4.97 33.64
C ALA A 391 2.39 4.54 32.36
N THR A 392 3.46 3.76 32.46
CA THR A 392 4.04 3.11 31.27
C THR A 392 3.04 2.08 30.69
N PRO A 393 3.13 1.74 29.39
CA PRO A 393 2.26 0.73 28.79
C PRO A 393 2.21 -0.59 29.57
N GLU A 394 3.38 -1.13 29.93
CA GLU A 394 3.48 -2.37 30.74
C GLU A 394 2.79 -2.22 32.10
N LYS A 395 2.98 -1.06 32.75
CA LYS A 395 2.41 -0.80 34.07
C LYS A 395 0.90 -0.62 34.02
N ALA A 396 0.34 -0.10 32.93
CA ALA A 396 -1.11 0.02 32.75
C ALA A 396 -1.77 -1.37 32.80
N VAL A 397 -1.22 -2.35 32.07
CA VAL A 397 -1.73 -3.73 32.06
C VAL A 397 -1.52 -4.40 33.42
N ALA A 398 -0.31 -4.29 34.00
CA ALA A 398 0.01 -4.91 35.29
C ALA A 398 -0.81 -4.34 36.46
N ASP A 399 -1.01 -3.02 36.51
CA ASP A 399 -1.83 -2.38 37.54
C ASP A 399 -3.31 -2.75 37.39
N TYR A 400 -3.81 -2.92 36.15
CA TYR A 400 -5.19 -3.37 35.92
C TYR A 400 -5.40 -4.81 36.38
N ALA A 401 -4.50 -5.74 36.01
CA ALA A 401 -4.53 -7.11 36.50
C ALA A 401 -4.57 -7.16 38.04
N LYS A 402 -3.72 -6.36 38.70
CA LYS A 402 -3.71 -6.26 40.17
C LYS A 402 -5.01 -5.67 40.72
N ALA A 403 -5.62 -4.69 40.05
CA ALA A 403 -6.91 -4.12 40.42
C ALA A 403 -8.04 -5.16 40.35
N LEU A 404 -8.07 -6.01 39.31
CA LEU A 404 -9.04 -7.10 39.18
C LEU A 404 -8.97 -8.09 40.34
N GLY A 405 -7.77 -8.44 40.82
CA GLY A 405 -7.60 -9.33 41.97
C GLY A 405 -7.81 -8.67 43.34
N SER A 406 -7.49 -7.38 43.47
CA SER A 406 -7.48 -6.67 44.77
C SER A 406 -8.81 -5.97 45.08
N GLY A 407 -9.70 -5.81 44.10
CA GLY A 407 -11.02 -5.20 44.26
C GLY A 407 -11.05 -3.69 44.04
N ALA A 408 -12.28 -3.15 44.02
CA ALA A 408 -12.61 -1.77 43.66
C ALA A 408 -11.95 -0.69 44.55
N ASP A 409 -11.70 -1.02 45.82
CA ASP A 409 -11.16 -0.07 46.81
C ASP A 409 -9.62 -0.01 46.81
N SER A 410 -8.97 -0.86 46.00
CA SER A 410 -7.52 -0.94 45.89
C SER A 410 -6.89 0.36 45.37
N LYS A 411 -5.60 0.57 45.68
CA LYS A 411 -4.85 1.74 45.20
C LYS A 411 -4.71 1.70 43.68
N GLU A 412 -4.61 0.50 43.12
CA GLU A 412 -4.51 0.23 41.69
C GLU A 412 -5.82 0.58 40.97
N ALA A 413 -6.97 0.11 41.47
CA ALA A 413 -8.28 0.43 40.88
C ALA A 413 -8.55 1.94 40.78
N LYS A 414 -8.06 2.73 41.75
CA LYS A 414 -8.22 4.19 41.76
C LYS A 414 -7.51 4.91 40.60
N LYS A 415 -6.52 4.27 39.96
CA LYS A 415 -5.81 4.81 38.78
C LYS A 415 -6.66 4.75 37.51
N PHE A 416 -7.69 3.91 37.51
CA PHE A 416 -8.57 3.72 36.36
C PHE A 416 -9.86 4.53 36.53
N ALA A 417 -10.42 4.93 35.40
CA ALA A 417 -11.82 5.32 35.34
C ALA A 417 -12.68 4.08 35.60
N GLY A 418 -13.84 4.26 36.24
CA GLY A 418 -14.72 3.14 36.52
C GLY A 418 -15.25 2.52 35.21
N ASP A 419 -15.04 1.22 35.04
CA ASP A 419 -15.47 0.47 33.86
C ASP A 419 -16.39 -0.69 34.27
N ASP A 420 -17.27 -1.11 33.36
CA ASP A 420 -18.28 -2.13 33.66
C ASP A 420 -17.71 -3.56 33.66
N PHE A 421 -16.58 -3.77 33.00
CA PHE A 421 -15.88 -5.06 32.95
C PHE A 421 -15.34 -5.43 34.34
N ALA A 422 -14.53 -4.56 34.95
CA ALA A 422 -14.02 -4.75 36.32
C ALA A 422 -15.15 -4.82 37.35
N LYS A 423 -16.19 -3.98 37.24
CA LYS A 423 -17.36 -4.04 38.12
C LYS A 423 -18.05 -5.42 38.06
N SER A 424 -18.23 -5.96 36.85
CA SER A 424 -18.79 -7.29 36.64
C SER A 424 -17.92 -8.37 37.29
N ILE A 425 -16.59 -8.31 37.08
CA ILE A 425 -15.64 -9.23 37.70
C ILE A 425 -15.72 -9.18 39.23
N TRP A 426 -15.64 -8.00 39.85
CA TRP A 426 -15.68 -7.88 41.31
C TRP A 426 -17.01 -8.34 41.90
N LYS A 427 -18.13 -8.07 41.21
CA LYS A 427 -19.45 -8.58 41.59
C LYS A 427 -19.47 -10.10 41.57
N ASN A 428 -19.04 -10.72 40.46
CA ASN A 428 -19.01 -12.17 40.30
C ASN A 428 -18.08 -12.83 41.32
N GLN A 429 -16.91 -12.26 41.57
CA GLN A 429 -15.98 -12.75 42.59
C GLN A 429 -16.60 -12.76 43.99
N LYS A 430 -17.33 -11.70 44.35
CA LYS A 430 -18.02 -11.57 45.64
C LYS A 430 -19.14 -12.62 45.77
N GLU A 431 -19.96 -12.78 44.74
CA GLU A 431 -21.06 -13.75 44.70
C GLU A 431 -20.53 -15.19 44.77
N GLN A 432 -19.48 -15.52 43.99
CA GLN A 432 -18.85 -16.84 44.01
C GLN A 432 -18.16 -17.16 45.35
N LYS A 433 -17.47 -16.20 45.98
CA LYS A 433 -16.89 -16.40 47.32
C LYS A 433 -17.97 -16.72 48.35
N ALA A 434 -19.06 -15.94 48.38
CA ALA A 434 -20.17 -16.19 49.29
C ALA A 434 -20.86 -17.54 49.03
N SER A 435 -21.02 -17.93 47.76
CA SER A 435 -21.58 -19.23 47.38
C SER A 435 -20.66 -20.39 47.80
N ALA A 436 -19.35 -20.25 47.62
CA ALA A 436 -18.40 -21.28 47.99
C ALA A 436 -18.31 -21.46 49.51
N GLU A 437 -18.25 -20.37 50.28
CA GLU A 437 -18.27 -20.42 51.75
C GLU A 437 -19.53 -21.14 52.25
N SER A 438 -20.69 -20.82 51.68
CA SER A 438 -21.95 -21.51 51.99
C SER A 438 -21.91 -23.01 51.65
N GLY A 439 -21.18 -23.37 50.59
CA GLY A 439 -20.93 -24.73 50.13
C GLY A 439 -19.75 -25.44 50.80
N LYS A 440 -19.12 -24.84 51.83
CA LYS A 440 -17.90 -25.36 52.48
C LYS A 440 -16.76 -25.57 51.49
N ALA A 441 -16.52 -24.55 50.67
CA ALA A 441 -15.42 -24.46 49.74
C ALA A 441 -14.78 -23.06 49.80
N GLU A 442 -13.54 -22.96 49.35
CA GLU A 442 -12.79 -21.70 49.25
C GLU A 442 -12.57 -21.37 47.76
N VAL A 443 -12.68 -20.09 47.37
CA VAL A 443 -12.32 -19.64 46.01
C VAL A 443 -11.17 -18.64 46.07
N LYS A 444 -10.14 -18.89 45.26
CA LYS A 444 -8.99 -18.00 45.06
C LYS A 444 -8.96 -17.51 43.64
N TYR A 445 -8.73 -16.21 43.48
CA TYR A 445 -8.53 -15.58 42.18
C TYR A 445 -7.10 -15.09 42.06
N LYS A 446 -6.51 -15.28 40.88
CA LYS A 446 -5.20 -14.76 40.52
C LYS A 446 -5.29 -14.12 39.15
N TYR A 447 -4.71 -12.93 39.04
CA TYR A 447 -4.62 -12.18 37.80
C TYR A 447 -3.17 -11.81 37.58
N ALA A 448 -2.63 -12.14 36.42
CA ALA A 448 -1.24 -11.89 36.06
C ALA A 448 -1.17 -11.20 34.68
N PRO A 449 -0.35 -10.15 34.51
CA PRO A 449 -0.13 -9.59 33.19
C PRO A 449 0.63 -10.60 32.31
N GLY A 450 0.21 -10.72 31.06
CA GLY A 450 0.95 -11.43 30.00
C GLY A 450 2.16 -10.63 29.52
N LYS A 451 2.95 -11.23 28.62
CA LYS A 451 4.14 -10.57 28.03
C LYS A 451 3.78 -9.85 26.73
N GLU A 452 2.67 -10.25 26.12
CA GLU A 452 2.15 -9.76 24.87
C GLU A 452 1.56 -8.36 25.06
N LEU A 453 2.17 -7.38 24.41
CA LEU A 453 1.80 -5.98 24.51
C LEU A 453 2.09 -5.25 23.20
N VAL A 454 1.11 -4.48 22.73
CA VAL A 454 1.25 -3.51 21.65
C VAL A 454 0.84 -2.14 22.18
N ALA A 455 1.68 -1.13 21.99
CA ALA A 455 1.40 0.23 22.40
C ALA A 455 1.72 1.22 21.29
N GLN A 456 0.78 2.10 20.98
CA GLN A 456 0.92 3.14 19.96
C GLN A 456 0.48 4.50 20.51
N GLY A 457 1.23 5.54 20.15
CA GLY A 457 0.88 6.92 20.49
C GLY A 457 -0.28 7.43 19.65
N THR A 458 -1.14 8.24 20.25
CA THR A 458 -2.19 8.98 19.53
C THR A 458 -1.63 10.31 18.98
N ALA A 459 -2.35 11.02 18.11
CA ALA A 459 -1.97 12.39 17.73
C ALA A 459 -2.07 13.35 18.92
N GLY A 460 -3.00 13.07 19.84
CA GLY A 460 -3.10 13.75 21.12
C GLY A 460 -2.17 13.20 22.20
N ASP A 461 -2.41 13.65 23.44
CA ASP A 461 -1.62 13.34 24.63
C ASP A 461 -2.01 12.00 25.30
N ALA A 462 -2.08 10.92 24.52
CA ALA A 462 -2.39 9.58 25.01
C ALA A 462 -1.67 8.46 24.25
N ALA A 463 -1.71 7.27 24.84
CA ALA A 463 -1.30 6.01 24.22
C ALA A 463 -2.47 5.03 24.21
N ILE A 464 -2.61 4.29 23.11
CA ILE A 464 -3.47 3.11 23.03
C ILE A 464 -2.60 1.91 23.34
N VAL A 465 -2.96 1.16 24.39
CA VAL A 465 -2.19 0.02 24.88
C VAL A 465 -3.08 -1.22 24.88
N THR A 466 -2.76 -2.21 24.06
CA THR A 466 -3.42 -3.51 24.07
C THR A 466 -2.49 -4.53 24.70
N GLY A 467 -2.98 -5.26 25.69
CA GLY A 467 -2.19 -6.28 26.39
C GLY A 467 -3.05 -7.41 26.95
N VAL A 468 -2.36 -8.44 27.45
CA VAL A 468 -2.98 -9.66 27.97
C VAL A 468 -3.00 -9.67 29.50
N VAL A 469 -4.09 -10.16 30.07
CA VAL A 469 -4.19 -10.56 31.47
C VAL A 469 -4.65 -12.02 31.53
N GLU A 470 -3.84 -12.86 32.16
CA GLU A 470 -4.20 -14.25 32.45
C GLU A 470 -4.87 -14.30 33.83
N ALA A 471 -6.02 -14.97 33.89
CA ALA A 471 -6.82 -15.07 35.09
C ALA A 471 -7.08 -16.55 35.45
N GLU A 472 -6.90 -16.86 36.73
CA GLU A 472 -7.14 -18.19 37.31
C GLU A 472 -8.18 -18.06 38.44
N SER A 473 -9.19 -18.92 38.41
CA SER A 473 -10.13 -19.12 39.52
C SER A 473 -10.01 -20.54 40.03
N THR A 474 -9.54 -20.72 41.26
CA THR A 474 -9.38 -22.02 41.90
C THR A 474 -10.42 -22.19 42.99
N ILE A 475 -11.28 -23.19 42.86
CA ILE A 475 -12.26 -23.60 43.86
C ILE A 475 -11.72 -24.85 44.57
N SER A 476 -11.61 -24.80 45.89
CA SER A 476 -11.08 -25.89 46.73
C SER A 476 -12.15 -26.35 47.73
N PRO A 477 -12.46 -27.65 47.83
CA PRO A 477 -13.35 -28.14 48.87
C PRO A 477 -12.67 -28.03 50.24
N GLU A 478 -13.44 -27.70 51.29
CA GLU A 478 -12.91 -27.75 52.65
C GLU A 478 -12.60 -29.20 53.06
N SER A 479 -11.54 -29.37 53.85
CA SER A 479 -11.21 -30.63 54.50
C SER A 479 -11.17 -30.43 56.01
N LYS A 480 -11.94 -31.25 56.74
CA LYS A 480 -12.03 -31.19 58.20
C LYS A 480 -11.98 -32.60 58.78
N ASP A 481 -11.17 -32.80 59.82
CA ASP A 481 -11.01 -34.08 60.52
C ASP A 481 -10.71 -35.27 59.57
N GLY A 482 -9.93 -35.02 58.50
CA GLY A 482 -9.56 -36.03 57.51
C GLY A 482 -10.63 -36.36 56.47
N ARG A 483 -11.76 -35.62 56.42
CA ARG A 483 -12.79 -35.76 55.39
C ARG A 483 -12.83 -34.51 54.52
N THR A 484 -12.70 -34.70 53.21
CA THR A 484 -12.77 -33.62 52.22
C THR A 484 -14.18 -33.56 51.62
N GLY A 485 -14.72 -32.34 51.49
CA GLY A 485 -15.96 -32.08 50.78
C GLY A 485 -15.90 -32.48 49.31
N THR A 486 -17.05 -32.61 48.67
CA THR A 486 -17.14 -32.90 47.24
C THR A 486 -17.69 -31.68 46.52
N LEU A 487 -16.93 -31.14 45.57
CA LEU A 487 -17.36 -30.10 44.65
C LEU A 487 -18.28 -30.71 43.59
N THR A 488 -19.38 -30.03 43.30
CA THR A 488 -20.23 -30.34 42.13
C THR A 488 -19.83 -29.38 41.00
N LEU A 489 -19.54 -29.94 39.83
CA LEU A 489 -19.05 -29.19 38.68
C LEU A 489 -20.20 -28.89 37.72
N SER A 490 -20.29 -27.63 37.28
CA SER A 490 -21.21 -27.20 36.22
C SER A 490 -20.49 -27.19 34.87
N SER A 491 -21.24 -27.07 33.78
CA SER A 491 -20.64 -26.76 32.49
C SER A 491 -19.94 -25.40 32.55
N PRO A 492 -18.76 -25.21 31.91
CA PRO A 492 -18.03 -26.19 31.09
C PRO A 492 -17.07 -27.11 31.87
N GLN A 493 -16.90 -26.93 33.18
CA GLN A 493 -15.91 -27.69 33.98
C GLN A 493 -16.18 -29.19 33.99
N LYS A 494 -17.45 -29.62 34.06
CA LYS A 494 -17.78 -31.05 34.12
C LYS A 494 -17.41 -31.78 32.82
N GLU A 495 -17.59 -31.14 31.66
CA GLU A 495 -17.23 -31.69 30.37
C GLU A 495 -15.71 -31.73 30.22
N LEU A 496 -15.02 -30.63 30.55
CA LEU A 496 -13.56 -30.52 30.45
C LEU A 496 -12.83 -31.50 31.37
N LEU A 497 -13.39 -31.81 32.53
CA LEU A 497 -12.80 -32.74 33.50
C LEU A 497 -13.34 -34.18 33.38
N GLY A 498 -14.36 -34.41 32.55
CA GLY A 498 -14.99 -35.72 32.37
C GLY A 498 -15.74 -36.25 33.61
N SER A 499 -16.00 -35.41 34.61
CA SER A 499 -16.71 -35.77 35.85
C SER A 499 -17.59 -34.64 36.33
N SER A 500 -18.77 -34.95 36.87
CA SER A 500 -19.68 -33.98 37.47
C SER A 500 -19.33 -33.60 38.91
N SER A 501 -18.31 -34.24 39.50
CA SER A 501 -17.88 -33.95 40.88
C SER A 501 -16.45 -34.33 41.16
N THR A 502 -15.82 -33.65 42.14
CA THR A 502 -14.45 -33.97 42.59
C THR A 502 -14.23 -33.58 44.05
N GLN A 503 -13.25 -34.23 44.71
CA GLN A 503 -12.74 -33.84 46.04
C GLN A 503 -11.42 -33.05 45.94
N LYS A 504 -10.93 -32.80 44.74
CA LYS A 504 -9.71 -32.02 44.50
C LYS A 504 -10.05 -30.57 44.13
N PRO A 505 -9.09 -29.64 44.27
CA PRO A 505 -9.25 -28.30 43.75
C PRO A 505 -9.48 -28.31 42.24
N VAL A 506 -10.29 -27.38 41.75
CA VAL A 506 -10.49 -27.17 40.31
C VAL A 506 -10.09 -25.75 39.97
N THR A 507 -9.18 -25.61 39.01
CA THR A 507 -8.72 -24.32 38.49
C THR A 507 -9.28 -24.08 37.10
N THR A 508 -10.00 -22.98 36.93
CA THR A 508 -10.46 -22.49 35.62
C THR A 508 -9.53 -21.38 35.16
N LYS A 509 -9.07 -21.45 33.90
CA LYS A 509 -8.14 -20.50 33.28
C LYS A 509 -8.87 -19.69 32.23
N THR A 510 -8.68 -18.39 32.24
CA THR A 510 -9.26 -17.45 31.26
C THR A 510 -8.20 -16.46 30.81
N THR A 511 -8.16 -16.19 29.51
CA THR A 511 -7.26 -15.21 28.91
C THR A 511 -8.06 -13.97 28.51
N GLN A 512 -7.62 -12.80 28.97
CA GLN A 512 -8.26 -11.52 28.72
C GLN A 512 -7.34 -10.65 27.86
N VAL A 513 -7.78 -10.27 26.67
CA VAL A 513 -7.11 -9.25 25.86
C VAL A 513 -7.84 -7.94 26.11
N LEU A 514 -7.12 -6.93 26.58
CA LEU A 514 -7.68 -5.66 27.02
C LEU A 514 -6.97 -4.50 26.33
N THR A 515 -7.74 -3.50 25.90
CA THR A 515 -7.22 -2.27 25.31
C THR A 515 -7.53 -1.08 26.22
N PHE A 516 -6.50 -0.29 26.48
CA PHE A 516 -6.52 0.88 27.36
C PHE A 516 -6.17 2.14 26.61
N LEU A 517 -6.80 3.25 26.99
CA LEU A 517 -6.34 4.60 26.70
C LEU A 517 -5.59 5.13 27.93
N VAL A 518 -4.30 5.37 27.76
CA VAL A 518 -3.37 5.84 28.81
C VAL A 518 -3.00 7.31 28.52
N PRO A 519 -3.62 8.29 29.21
CA PRO A 519 -3.35 9.71 28.95
C PRO A 519 -2.04 10.19 29.61
N LYS A 520 -1.60 11.41 29.28
CA LYS A 520 -0.53 12.10 30.02
C LYS A 520 -0.90 12.50 31.45
N ASP A 521 -2.16 12.87 31.66
CA ASP A 521 -2.72 13.22 32.98
C ASP A 521 -4.13 12.62 33.14
N GLY A 522 -4.53 12.39 34.40
CA GLY A 522 -5.83 11.85 34.78
C GLY A 522 -5.81 10.34 34.99
N LYS A 523 -6.88 9.67 34.55
CA LYS A 523 -7.14 8.25 34.80
C LYS A 523 -7.05 7.44 33.52
N ILE A 524 -6.49 6.24 33.62
CA ILE A 524 -6.48 5.25 32.54
C ILE A 524 -7.90 4.77 32.28
N LYS A 525 -8.28 4.57 31.02
CA LYS A 525 -9.62 4.10 30.63
C LYS A 525 -9.50 2.76 29.92
N LEU A 526 -10.27 1.77 30.35
CA LEU A 526 -10.52 0.58 29.55
C LEU A 526 -11.44 0.97 28.39
N VAL A 527 -11.01 0.71 27.15
CA VAL A 527 -11.76 1.07 25.93
C VAL A 527 -12.20 -0.14 25.13
N GLY A 528 -11.58 -1.31 25.35
CA GLY A 528 -12.06 -2.55 24.76
C GLY A 528 -11.56 -3.78 25.51
N GLY A 529 -12.26 -4.90 25.33
CA GLY A 529 -11.87 -6.17 25.92
C GLY A 529 -12.42 -7.38 25.19
N LEU A 530 -11.75 -8.51 25.34
CA LEU A 530 -12.21 -9.83 24.94
C LEU A 530 -11.69 -10.86 25.94
N GLU A 531 -12.60 -11.54 26.63
CA GLU A 531 -12.31 -12.60 27.59
C GLU A 531 -12.69 -13.96 26.99
N THR A 532 -11.78 -14.93 27.10
CA THR A 532 -11.97 -16.28 26.57
C THR A 532 -11.60 -17.34 27.59
N LEU A 533 -12.38 -18.41 27.65
CA LEU A 533 -12.05 -19.60 28.45
C LEU A 533 -10.86 -20.33 27.81
N ALA A 534 -9.80 -20.51 28.59
CA ALA A 534 -8.63 -21.26 28.17
C ALA A 534 -8.73 -22.76 28.51
N GLY A 535 -9.43 -23.09 29.61
CA GLY A 535 -9.67 -24.46 30.03
C GLY A 535 -9.94 -24.59 31.52
N ALA A 536 -10.03 -25.83 31.99
CA ALA A 536 -10.13 -26.18 33.40
C ALA A 536 -9.24 -27.39 33.72
N GLU A 537 -8.64 -27.41 34.90
CA GLU A 537 -7.80 -28.50 35.36
C GLU A 537 -8.11 -28.88 36.81
N GLU A 538 -7.92 -30.16 37.12
CA GLU A 538 -8.02 -30.70 38.47
C GLU A 538 -6.63 -30.72 39.12
N GLY A 539 -6.55 -30.29 40.39
CA GLY A 539 -5.30 -30.15 41.15
C GLY A 539 -4.79 -31.41 41.85
#